data_AF-A0A8T3QQ57-F1
#
_entry.id   AF-A0A8T3QQ57-F1
#
_cell.length_a   1.000
_cell.length_b   1.000
_cell.length_c   1.000
_cell.angle_alpha   90.00
_cell.angle_beta   90.00
_cell.angle_gamma   90.00
#
_symmetry.space_group_name_H-M   'P 1'
#
loop_
_entity.id
_entity.type
_entity.pdbx_description
1 polymer ?
#
loop_
_entity_poly.entity_id
_entity_poly.type
_entity_poly.pdbx_seq_one_letter_code
_entity_poly.pdbx_strand_id
1 'polypeptide(L)'
;MSTTDARQTPIDDLRTSFERVVAAPTPEDLWAIQKTLLTITGADAARVRAVARAFHACMRMLASKSASRTASRWSAVLGTAAVGSVNLSELRDGQERSLGELFERGLLPAALEVGAALQSAEAWEIEARLIYDEFAWFLYEELWDLSATTRPDLAGDDRRHRIDALLDPLLDPSVSDADRATLLVDVFRSVFAARAWSLLDDTTMG
;
A
#
# COMPACT_ATOMS: atom_id res chain seq x y z
N MET A 1 -39.15 4.60 26.22
CA MET A 1 -38.18 5.62 26.66
C MET A 1 -36.81 5.13 26.24
N SER A 2 -36.29 5.79 25.21
CA SER A 2 -34.95 5.79 24.60
C SER A 2 -33.96 4.64 24.82
N THR A 3 -33.54 4.03 23.72
CA THR A 3 -32.12 4.04 23.34
C THR A 3 -32.00 4.13 21.82
N THR A 4 -31.53 5.29 21.38
CA THR A 4 -31.20 5.66 20.01
C THR A 4 -30.30 4.62 19.37
N ASP A 5 -30.82 3.90 18.38
CA ASP A 5 -30.03 3.15 17.40
C ASP A 5 -29.32 4.21 16.53
N ALA A 6 -28.15 4.64 16.99
CA ALA A 6 -27.31 5.55 16.24
C ALA A 6 -26.89 4.79 14.99
N ARG A 7 -27.54 5.09 13.86
CA ARG A 7 -27.16 4.58 12.54
C ARG A 7 -25.70 4.94 12.30
N GLN A 8 -24.82 4.00 12.58
CA GLN A 8 -23.41 4.04 12.23
C GLN A 8 -23.35 4.39 10.74
N THR A 9 -22.75 5.52 10.39
CA THR A 9 -22.75 5.94 8.99
C THR A 9 -21.70 5.12 8.23
N PRO A 10 -21.90 4.83 6.92
CA PRO A 10 -20.90 4.12 6.12
C PRO A 10 -19.48 4.73 6.18
N ILE A 11 -19.39 6.02 6.48
CA ILE A 11 -18.14 6.77 6.65
C ILE A 11 -17.43 6.43 7.96
N ASP A 12 -18.17 6.25 9.06
CA ASP A 12 -17.60 5.86 10.35
C ASP A 12 -17.06 4.42 10.31
N ASP A 13 -17.77 3.52 9.62
CA ASP A 13 -17.32 2.16 9.35
C ASP A 13 -16.08 2.13 8.45
N LEU A 14 -16.03 3.03 7.46
CA LEU A 14 -14.87 3.18 6.59
C LEU A 14 -13.66 3.66 7.39
N ARG A 15 -13.83 4.67 8.25
CA ARG A 15 -12.75 5.21 9.09
C ARG A 15 -12.15 4.13 10.00
N THR A 16 -13.00 3.37 10.69
CA THR A 16 -12.58 2.27 11.57
C THR A 16 -11.79 1.21 10.79
N SER A 17 -12.25 0.85 9.60
CA SER A 17 -11.60 -0.17 8.77
C SER A 17 -10.30 0.35 8.16
N PHE A 18 -10.27 1.62 7.76
CA PHE A 18 -9.08 2.32 7.27
C PHE A 18 -7.95 2.31 8.32
N GLU A 19 -8.26 2.64 9.58
CA GLU A 19 -7.27 2.64 10.66
C GLU A 19 -6.60 1.28 10.82
N ARG A 20 -7.37 0.19 10.71
CA ARG A 20 -6.84 -1.19 10.76
C ARG A 20 -5.91 -1.48 9.59
N VAL A 21 -6.32 -1.14 8.37
CA VAL A 21 -5.50 -1.38 7.17
C VAL A 21 -4.20 -0.57 7.19
N VAL A 22 -4.23 0.66 7.69
CA VAL A 22 -3.02 1.49 7.82
C VAL A 22 -2.09 0.95 8.92
N ALA A 23 -2.63 0.51 10.05
CA ALA A 23 -1.82 -0.05 11.13
C ALA A 23 -1.18 -1.39 10.72
N ALA A 24 -1.99 -2.31 10.19
CA ALA A 24 -1.62 -3.69 9.91
C ALA A 24 -2.50 -4.26 8.80
N PRO A 25 -2.13 -4.10 7.51
CA PRO A 25 -2.99 -4.53 6.42
C PRO A 25 -3.14 -6.05 6.41
N THR A 26 -4.39 -6.53 6.42
CA THR A 26 -4.74 -7.93 6.19
C THR A 26 -5.67 -8.05 4.98
N PRO A 27 -5.68 -9.21 4.27
CA PRO A 27 -6.68 -9.47 3.24
C PRO A 27 -8.12 -9.30 3.74
N GLU A 28 -8.40 -9.71 4.98
CA GLU A 28 -9.71 -9.62 5.61
C GLU A 28 -10.14 -8.17 5.83
N ASP A 29 -9.22 -7.30 6.29
CA ASP A 29 -9.51 -5.88 6.49
C ASP A 29 -9.75 -5.17 5.15
N LEU A 30 -8.96 -5.47 4.12
CA LEU A 30 -9.17 -4.92 2.77
C LEU A 30 -10.51 -5.39 2.16
N TRP A 31 -10.91 -6.63 2.43
CA TRP A 31 -12.22 -7.15 2.02
C TRP A 31 -13.37 -6.45 2.78
N ALA A 32 -13.18 -6.16 4.07
CA ALA A 32 -14.15 -5.38 4.84
C ALA A 32 -14.31 -3.97 4.27
N ILE A 33 -13.20 -3.27 3.99
CA ILE A 33 -13.19 -1.95 3.34
C ILE A 33 -13.92 -1.98 2.00
N GLN A 34 -13.67 -2.99 1.16
CA GLN A 34 -14.33 -3.11 -0.14
C GLN A 34 -15.86 -3.15 0.00
N LYS A 35 -16.40 -3.88 0.99
CA LYS A 35 -17.85 -3.93 1.23
C LYS A 35 -18.39 -2.55 1.61
N THR A 36 -17.70 -1.83 2.50
CA THR A 36 -18.11 -0.49 2.92
C THR A 36 -18.06 0.50 1.75
N LEU A 37 -16.96 0.50 0.99
CA LEU A 37 -16.80 1.40 -0.16
C LEU A 37 -17.82 1.16 -1.28
N LEU A 38 -18.38 -0.05 -1.41
CA LEU A 38 -19.46 -0.31 -2.39
C LEU A 38 -20.78 0.37 -2.02
N THR A 39 -20.96 0.75 -0.76
CA THR A 39 -22.13 1.52 -0.30
C THR A 39 -21.96 3.04 -0.53
N ILE A 40 -20.75 3.48 -0.86
CA ILE A 40 -20.40 4.88 -1.13
C ILE A 40 -20.29 5.10 -2.64
N THR A 41 -21.03 6.07 -3.15
CA THR A 41 -21.02 6.45 -4.56
C THR A 41 -20.06 7.61 -4.82
N GLY A 42 -19.58 7.74 -6.05
CA GLY A 42 -18.66 8.82 -6.45
C GLY A 42 -17.35 8.31 -7.07
N ALA A 43 -16.67 9.22 -7.76
CA ALA A 43 -15.42 8.93 -8.44
C ALA A 43 -14.30 8.62 -7.44
N ASP A 44 -14.24 9.34 -6.32
CA ASP A 44 -13.20 9.13 -5.29
C ASP A 44 -13.38 7.80 -4.59
N ALA A 45 -14.60 7.44 -4.20
CA ALA A 45 -14.90 6.10 -3.69
C ALA A 45 -14.54 5.00 -4.70
N ALA A 46 -14.72 5.23 -6.00
CA ALA A 46 -14.29 4.29 -7.04
C ALA A 46 -12.76 4.14 -7.12
N ARG A 47 -12.01 5.25 -7.01
CA ARG A 47 -10.54 5.23 -6.95
C ARG A 47 -10.03 4.49 -5.72
N VAL A 48 -10.59 4.75 -4.53
CA VAL A 48 -10.22 4.04 -3.30
C VAL A 48 -10.49 2.53 -3.44
N ARG A 49 -11.62 2.14 -4.05
CA ARG A 49 -11.92 0.71 -4.32
C ARG A 49 -10.91 0.07 -5.26
N ALA A 50 -10.46 0.78 -6.29
CA ALA A 50 -9.47 0.25 -7.23
C ALA A 50 -8.16 -0.08 -6.50
N VAL A 51 -7.66 0.84 -5.67
CA VAL A 51 -6.47 0.62 -4.86
C VAL A 51 -6.67 -0.49 -3.83
N ALA A 52 -7.80 -0.50 -3.10
CA ALA A 52 -8.11 -1.55 -2.12
C ALA A 52 -8.13 -2.95 -2.76
N ARG A 53 -8.69 -3.06 -3.98
CA ARG A 53 -8.73 -4.30 -4.76
C ARG A 53 -7.32 -4.74 -5.19
N ALA A 54 -6.52 -3.83 -5.73
CA ALA A 54 -5.14 -4.13 -6.13
C ALA A 54 -4.29 -4.55 -4.92
N PHE A 55 -4.45 -3.85 -3.78
CA PHE A 55 -3.75 -4.18 -2.55
C PHE A 55 -4.17 -5.57 -2.01
N HIS A 56 -5.47 -5.88 -2.04
CA HIS A 56 -5.95 -7.20 -1.65
C HIS A 56 -5.36 -8.30 -2.56
N ALA A 57 -5.28 -8.08 -3.87
CA ALA A 57 -4.67 -9.01 -4.81
C ALA A 57 -3.17 -9.22 -4.51
N CYS A 58 -2.44 -8.14 -4.24
CA CYS A 58 -1.03 -8.19 -3.82
C CYS A 58 -0.86 -9.05 -2.56
N MET A 59 -1.62 -8.78 -1.50
CA MET A 59 -1.54 -9.52 -0.24
C MET A 59 -1.84 -11.01 -0.43
N ARG A 60 -2.87 -11.34 -1.21
CA ARG A 60 -3.22 -12.73 -1.53
C ARG A 60 -2.12 -13.45 -2.31
N MET A 61 -1.44 -12.75 -3.20
CA MET A 61 -0.39 -13.30 -4.04
C MET A 61 0.93 -13.50 -3.28
N LEU A 62 1.27 -12.57 -2.38
CA LEU A 62 2.39 -12.76 -1.45
C LEU A 62 2.12 -13.92 -0.48
N ALA A 63 0.88 -14.06 0.01
CA ALA A 63 0.47 -15.16 0.88
C ALA A 63 0.45 -16.54 0.17
N SER A 64 0.05 -16.60 -1.11
CA SER A 64 0.09 -17.87 -1.85
C SER A 64 1.52 -18.36 -2.09
N LYS A 65 2.47 -17.44 -2.31
CA LYS A 65 3.90 -17.74 -2.39
C LYS A 65 4.47 -18.20 -1.04
N SER A 66 4.05 -17.61 0.07
CA SER A 66 4.54 -17.99 1.39
C SER A 66 4.15 -19.42 1.80
N ALA A 67 2.91 -19.82 1.47
CA ALA A 67 2.39 -21.15 1.72
C ALA A 67 3.07 -22.25 0.90
N SER A 68 3.68 -21.93 -0.25
CA SER A 68 4.28 -22.92 -1.13
C SER A 68 5.67 -23.38 -0.67
N ARG A 69 6.46 -22.54 0.02
CA ARG A 69 7.86 -22.91 0.39
C ARG A 69 8.41 -22.37 1.72
N THR A 70 7.82 -21.37 2.38
CA THR A 70 8.47 -20.74 3.57
C THR A 70 7.46 -20.01 4.47
N ALA A 71 6.68 -20.73 5.26
CA ALA A 71 5.64 -20.16 6.14
C ALA A 71 6.16 -19.16 7.20
N SER A 72 7.46 -19.19 7.55
CA SER A 72 8.00 -18.42 8.68
C SER A 72 8.53 -17.02 8.34
N ARG A 73 9.06 -16.79 7.12
CA ARG A 73 9.66 -15.49 6.75
C ARG A 73 8.63 -14.43 6.38
N TRP A 74 7.53 -14.84 5.74
CA TRP A 74 6.50 -13.92 5.28
C TRP A 74 5.53 -13.48 6.37
N SER A 75 5.20 -14.37 7.31
CA SER A 75 4.48 -13.99 8.53
C SER A 75 5.29 -12.98 9.35
N ALA A 76 6.63 -13.04 9.31
CA ALA A 76 7.48 -12.04 9.94
C ALA A 76 7.48 -10.70 9.18
N VAL A 77 7.57 -10.70 7.84
CA VAL A 77 7.51 -9.47 7.01
C VAL A 77 6.15 -8.77 7.13
N LEU A 78 5.05 -9.52 6.99
CA LEU A 78 3.70 -8.99 7.20
C LEU A 78 3.48 -8.57 8.66
N GLY A 79 4.09 -9.30 9.60
CA GLY A 79 4.08 -8.99 11.02
C GLY A 79 4.86 -7.71 11.37
N THR A 80 5.97 -7.41 10.69
CA THR A 80 6.76 -6.18 10.91
C THR A 80 6.09 -4.96 10.29
N ALA A 81 5.45 -5.10 9.13
CA ALA A 81 4.66 -4.02 8.53
C ALA A 81 3.48 -3.59 9.42
N ALA A 82 3.00 -4.52 10.27
CA ALA A 82 1.85 -4.37 11.15
C ALA A 82 2.08 -3.64 12.49
N VAL A 83 3.33 -3.31 12.88
CA VAL A 83 3.62 -2.76 14.23
C VAL A 83 3.64 -1.22 14.26
N GLY A 84 3.27 -0.54 13.18
CA GLY A 84 3.22 0.94 13.13
C GLY A 84 1.86 1.50 13.57
N SER A 85 1.58 1.56 14.89
CA SER A 85 0.37 2.23 15.38
C SER A 85 0.54 3.76 15.35
N VAL A 86 -0.29 4.49 14.59
CA VAL A 86 -0.21 5.96 14.50
C VAL A 86 -1.59 6.60 14.70
N ASN A 87 -1.61 7.76 15.37
CA ASN A 87 -2.79 8.54 15.74
C ASN A 87 -3.36 9.32 14.54
N LEU A 88 -4.69 9.45 14.42
CA LEU A 88 -5.39 9.93 13.21
C LEU A 88 -5.01 11.37 12.78
N SER A 89 -4.77 12.27 13.73
CA SER A 89 -4.33 13.66 13.47
C SER A 89 -2.84 13.78 13.16
N GLU A 90 -2.03 12.80 13.59
CA GLU A 90 -0.60 12.71 13.24
C GLU A 90 -0.41 12.02 11.88
N LEU A 91 -1.40 11.26 11.41
CA LEU A 91 -1.37 10.57 10.12
C LEU A 91 -1.46 11.53 8.93
N ARG A 92 -2.15 12.68 8.99
CA ARG A 92 -2.18 13.62 7.84
C ARG A 92 -0.80 14.22 7.59
N ASP A 93 -0.25 14.89 8.60
CA ASP A 93 1.08 15.49 8.51
C ASP A 93 2.18 14.42 8.42
N GLY A 94 1.92 13.24 8.98
CA GLY A 94 2.76 12.03 8.92
C GLY A 94 2.65 11.27 7.60
N GLN A 95 1.60 11.42 6.80
CA GLN A 95 1.40 10.77 5.51
C GLN A 95 2.02 11.59 4.39
N GLU A 96 1.86 12.91 4.43
CA GLU A 96 2.67 13.81 3.58
C GLU A 96 4.15 13.69 3.94
N ARG A 97 4.48 13.54 5.23
CA ARG A 97 5.82 13.15 5.67
C ARG A 97 6.19 11.71 5.34
N SER A 98 5.30 10.72 5.29
CA SER A 98 5.67 9.32 5.02
C SER A 98 5.86 9.10 3.53
N LEU A 99 4.97 9.64 2.68
CA LEU A 99 5.23 9.75 1.24
C LEU A 99 6.45 10.61 0.99
N GLY A 100 6.56 11.77 1.66
CA GLY A 100 7.73 12.64 1.61
C GLY A 100 9.03 11.95 2.03
N GLU A 101 9.03 11.20 3.11
CA GLU A 101 10.14 10.42 3.66
C GLU A 101 10.44 9.21 2.79
N LEU A 102 9.45 8.56 2.18
CA LEU A 102 9.68 7.51 1.17
C LEU A 102 10.33 8.11 -0.08
N PHE A 103 9.88 9.29 -0.51
CA PHE A 103 10.46 10.04 -1.62
C PHE A 103 11.84 10.64 -1.30
N GLU A 104 12.12 10.99 -0.04
CA GLU A 104 13.38 11.58 0.41
C GLU A 104 14.40 10.53 0.87
N ARG A 105 13.96 9.38 1.40
CA ARG A 105 14.84 8.35 1.95
C ARG A 105 15.38 7.37 0.93
N GLY A 106 14.85 7.28 -0.30
CA GLY A 106 15.40 6.44 -1.39
C GLY A 106 16.05 5.16 -0.87
N LEU A 107 15.29 4.39 -0.07
CA LEU A 107 15.84 3.55 0.99
C LEU A 107 16.49 2.31 0.38
N LEU A 108 17.77 2.43 0.00
CA LEU A 108 18.69 1.33 -0.19
C LEU A 108 18.87 0.63 1.17
N PRO A 109 18.47 -0.64 1.35
CA PRO A 109 18.79 -1.37 2.56
C PRO A 109 20.30 -1.65 2.58
N ALA A 110 21.02 -0.99 3.48
CA ALA A 110 22.38 -1.37 3.84
C ALA A 110 22.34 -2.65 4.70
N ALA A 111 22.21 -3.82 4.06
CA ALA A 111 22.56 -5.13 4.62
C ALA A 111 22.50 -6.23 3.53
N LEU A 112 23.51 -6.29 2.66
CA LEU A 112 23.70 -7.42 1.73
C LEU A 112 25.03 -8.13 1.99
N GLU A 113 25.03 -8.99 3.00
CA GLU A 113 25.86 -10.20 2.99
C GLU A 113 25.06 -11.34 3.64
N VAL A 114 24.68 -12.34 2.85
CA VAL A 114 24.85 -13.80 3.10
C VAL A 114 24.38 -14.52 1.84
N GLY A 115 25.28 -15.30 1.24
CA GLY A 115 25.06 -15.99 -0.03
C GLY A 115 24.37 -17.36 0.06
N ALA A 116 24.10 -17.85 -1.15
CA ALA A 116 23.89 -19.23 -1.61
C ALA A 116 22.53 -19.92 -1.35
N ALA A 117 21.77 -20.12 -2.44
CA ALA A 117 21.59 -21.45 -3.06
C ALA A 117 20.83 -21.32 -4.39
N LEU A 118 21.56 -21.29 -5.49
CA LEU A 118 21.06 -21.22 -6.87
C LEU A 118 21.06 -22.63 -7.48
N GLN A 119 19.91 -23.12 -7.99
CA GLN A 119 19.77 -24.01 -9.16
C GLN A 119 18.34 -24.57 -9.38
N SER A 120 17.29 -23.84 -8.98
CA SER A 120 15.91 -24.11 -9.45
C SER A 120 15.14 -22.83 -9.84
N ALA A 121 15.87 -21.74 -10.11
CA ALA A 121 15.37 -20.36 -10.17
C ALA A 121 14.88 -19.88 -11.55
N GLU A 122 15.36 -20.45 -12.67
CA GLU A 122 15.16 -19.81 -13.99
C GLU A 122 13.71 -19.75 -14.50
N ALA A 123 12.85 -20.73 -14.18
CA ALA A 123 11.44 -20.67 -14.60
C ALA A 123 10.55 -19.89 -13.61
N TRP A 124 11.00 -19.72 -12.36
CA TRP A 124 10.22 -19.12 -11.26
C TRP A 124 10.57 -17.65 -11.00
N GLU A 125 11.80 -17.22 -11.31
CA GLU A 125 12.16 -15.80 -11.31
C GLU A 125 11.34 -15.00 -12.32
N ILE A 126 10.92 -15.63 -13.43
CA ILE A 126 10.06 -15.00 -14.44
C ILE A 126 8.65 -14.77 -13.88
N GLU A 127 7.99 -15.78 -13.30
CA GLU A 127 6.66 -15.62 -12.69
C GLU A 127 6.68 -14.69 -11.47
N ALA A 128 7.76 -14.69 -10.69
CA ALA A 128 7.86 -13.79 -9.54
C ALA A 128 8.05 -12.33 -9.94
N ARG A 129 8.77 -12.06 -11.04
CA ARG A 129 9.02 -10.73 -11.57
C ARG A 129 7.78 -10.10 -12.20
N LEU A 130 6.96 -10.89 -12.90
CA LEU A 130 5.69 -10.42 -13.47
C LEU A 130 4.75 -9.79 -12.43
N ILE A 131 4.82 -10.24 -11.18
CA ILE A 131 3.97 -9.75 -10.09
C ILE A 131 4.42 -8.36 -9.63
N TYR A 132 5.72 -8.14 -9.46
CA TYR A 132 6.24 -6.83 -9.13
C TYR A 132 6.07 -5.86 -10.29
N ASP A 133 6.26 -6.31 -11.53
CA ASP A 133 6.01 -5.50 -12.73
C ASP A 133 4.55 -5.03 -12.81
N GLU A 134 3.57 -5.93 -12.61
CA GLU A 134 2.14 -5.60 -12.65
C GLU A 134 1.76 -4.55 -11.60
N PHE A 135 2.21 -4.74 -10.36
CA PHE A 135 1.89 -3.79 -9.29
C PHE A 135 2.70 -2.50 -9.36
N ALA A 136 3.95 -2.54 -9.82
CA ALA A 136 4.73 -1.33 -10.06
C ALA A 136 4.06 -0.46 -11.12
N TRP A 137 3.54 -1.05 -12.20
CA TRP A 137 2.76 -0.32 -13.20
C TRP A 137 1.54 0.40 -12.59
N PHE A 138 0.71 -0.35 -11.85
CA PHE A 138 -0.47 0.23 -11.17
C PHE A 138 -0.09 1.35 -10.20
N LEU A 139 0.95 1.13 -9.38
CA LEU A 139 1.40 2.10 -8.39
C LEU A 139 2.02 3.34 -9.03
N TYR A 140 2.65 3.20 -10.19
CA TYR A 140 3.22 4.33 -10.92
C TYR A 140 2.12 5.34 -11.29
N GLU A 141 1.02 4.85 -11.88
CA GLU A 141 -0.13 5.68 -12.27
C GLU A 141 -0.77 6.34 -11.03
N GLU A 142 -0.97 5.59 -9.96
CA GLU A 142 -1.56 6.12 -8.73
C GLU A 142 -0.68 7.18 -8.05
N LEU A 143 0.63 6.97 -7.98
CA LEU A 143 1.58 7.94 -7.42
C LEU A 143 1.69 9.19 -8.29
N TRP A 144 1.63 9.03 -9.61
CA TRP A 144 1.59 10.15 -10.55
C TRP A 144 0.36 11.01 -10.32
N ASP A 145 -0.82 10.40 -10.29
CA ASP A 145 -2.08 11.10 -10.05
C ASP A 145 -2.10 11.79 -8.68
N LEU A 146 -1.71 11.08 -7.62
CA LEU A 146 -1.65 11.64 -6.27
C LEU A 146 -0.72 12.84 -6.19
N SER A 147 0.46 12.76 -6.81
CA SER A 147 1.42 13.86 -6.80
C SER A 147 1.00 15.02 -7.71
N ALA A 148 0.26 14.78 -8.79
CA ALA A 148 -0.32 15.84 -9.62
C ALA A 148 -1.38 16.64 -8.85
N THR A 149 -2.18 15.97 -8.01
CA THR A 149 -3.19 16.63 -7.17
C THR A 149 -2.58 17.35 -5.96
N THR A 150 -1.64 16.71 -5.25
CA THR A 150 -1.09 17.24 -4.00
C THR A 150 0.07 18.22 -4.20
N ARG A 151 0.83 18.08 -5.29
CA ARG A 151 1.97 18.93 -5.64
C ARG A 151 1.89 19.34 -7.12
N PRO A 152 0.93 20.20 -7.48
CA PRO A 152 0.73 20.61 -8.88
C PRO A 152 1.95 21.36 -9.45
N ASP A 153 2.68 22.09 -8.59
CA ASP A 153 3.87 22.86 -8.98
C ASP A 153 5.12 22.00 -9.21
N LEU A 154 5.09 20.71 -8.86
CA LEU A 154 6.21 19.80 -9.11
C LEU A 154 6.33 19.54 -10.61
N ALA A 155 7.51 19.83 -11.17
CA ALA A 155 7.80 19.58 -12.57
C ALA A 155 7.65 18.10 -12.92
N GLY A 156 7.23 17.81 -14.16
CA GLY A 156 6.96 16.44 -14.60
C GLY A 156 8.16 15.52 -14.45
N ASP A 157 9.38 15.99 -14.77
CA ASP A 157 10.60 15.20 -14.64
C ASP A 157 10.98 14.95 -13.17
N ASP A 158 10.80 15.93 -12.28
CA ASP A 158 11.05 15.75 -10.84
C ASP A 158 10.04 14.77 -10.21
N ARG A 159 8.78 14.83 -10.65
CA ARG A 159 7.74 13.87 -10.27
C ARG A 159 8.13 12.46 -10.73
N ARG A 160 8.51 12.32 -12.01
CA ARG A 160 8.96 11.06 -12.58
C ARG A 160 10.13 10.48 -11.77
N HIS A 161 11.17 11.28 -11.56
CA HIS A 161 12.37 10.86 -10.84
C HIS A 161 12.08 10.38 -9.41
N ARG A 162 11.15 11.04 -8.71
CA ARG A 162 10.73 10.62 -7.35
C ARG A 162 9.95 9.32 -7.36
N ILE A 163 9.09 9.09 -8.36
CA ILE A 163 8.34 7.84 -8.49
C ILE A 163 9.28 6.70 -8.90
N ASP A 164 10.18 6.94 -9.86
CA ASP A 164 11.23 6.02 -10.29
C ASP A 164 12.06 5.58 -9.06
N ALA A 165 12.54 6.53 -8.24
CA ALA A 165 13.30 6.25 -7.03
C ALA A 165 12.56 5.36 -6.00
N LEU A 166 11.22 5.39 -6.00
CA LEU A 166 10.40 4.57 -5.11
C LEU A 166 10.12 3.17 -5.68
N LEU A 167 9.92 3.06 -7.00
CA LEU A 167 9.45 1.83 -7.64
C LEU A 167 10.54 1.03 -8.35
N ASP A 168 11.64 1.64 -8.77
CA ASP A 168 12.78 0.95 -9.39
C ASP A 168 13.31 -0.21 -8.54
N PRO A 169 13.40 -0.12 -7.19
CA PRO A 169 13.82 -1.26 -6.37
C PRO A 169 12.89 -2.48 -6.46
N LEU A 170 11.62 -2.31 -6.86
CA LEU A 170 10.70 -3.44 -7.11
C LEU A 170 11.07 -4.20 -8.39
N LEU A 171 11.74 -3.54 -9.33
CA LEU A 171 12.12 -4.08 -10.63
C LEU A 171 13.59 -4.52 -10.68
N ASP A 172 14.39 -4.11 -9.69
CA ASP A 172 15.79 -4.46 -9.57
C ASP A 172 15.96 -5.92 -9.09
N PRO A 173 16.58 -6.80 -9.91
CA PRO A 173 16.82 -8.20 -9.52
C PRO A 173 17.85 -8.33 -8.38
N SER A 174 18.66 -7.31 -8.10
CA SER A 174 19.64 -7.32 -7.03
C SER A 174 19.04 -7.15 -5.63
N VAL A 175 17.82 -6.59 -5.55
CA VAL A 175 17.08 -6.47 -4.30
C VAL A 175 16.54 -7.84 -3.89
N SER A 176 16.50 -8.14 -2.59
CA SER A 176 15.93 -9.41 -2.15
C SER A 176 14.41 -9.46 -2.36
N ASP A 177 13.85 -10.64 -2.60
CA ASP A 177 12.39 -10.79 -2.76
C ASP A 177 11.60 -10.33 -1.53
N ALA A 178 12.17 -10.52 -0.33
CA ALA A 178 11.56 -10.08 0.93
C ALA A 178 11.52 -8.55 1.03
N ASP A 179 12.59 -7.87 0.63
CA ASP A 179 12.66 -6.41 0.65
C ASP A 179 11.72 -5.81 -0.39
N ARG A 180 11.67 -6.38 -1.60
CA ARG A 180 10.71 -5.95 -2.64
C ARG A 180 9.27 -6.05 -2.18
N ALA A 181 8.89 -7.15 -1.55
CA ALA A 181 7.52 -7.31 -1.06
C ALA A 181 7.20 -6.40 0.14
N THR A 182 8.17 -6.17 1.04
CA THR A 182 8.01 -5.19 2.13
C THR A 182 7.74 -3.80 1.56
N LEU A 183 8.59 -3.36 0.63
CA LEU A 183 8.43 -2.11 -0.10
C LEU A 183 7.07 -2.04 -0.82
N LEU A 184 6.68 -3.12 -1.50
CA LEU A 184 5.42 -3.17 -2.23
C LEU A 184 4.21 -2.98 -1.31
N VAL A 185 4.19 -3.65 -0.16
CA VAL A 185 3.12 -3.49 0.85
C VAL A 185 3.13 -2.07 1.42
N ASP A 186 4.30 -1.49 1.69
CA ASP A 186 4.41 -0.14 2.24
C ASP A 186 3.95 0.93 1.26
N VAL A 187 4.28 0.80 -0.03
CA VAL A 187 3.81 1.71 -1.07
C VAL A 187 2.29 1.57 -1.27
N PHE A 188 1.77 0.34 -1.35
CA PHE A 188 0.31 0.13 -1.43
C PHE A 188 -0.42 0.73 -0.24
N ARG A 189 0.09 0.51 0.98
CA ARG A 189 -0.47 1.09 2.19
C ARG A 189 -0.49 2.61 2.12
N SER A 190 0.59 3.23 1.65
CA SER A 190 0.71 4.69 1.56
C SER A 190 -0.24 5.28 0.51
N VAL A 191 -0.34 4.66 -0.67
CA VAL A 191 -1.27 5.06 -1.75
C VAL A 191 -2.72 4.85 -1.32
N PHE A 192 -3.04 3.68 -0.74
CA PHE A 192 -4.37 3.41 -0.20
C PHE A 192 -4.74 4.46 0.83
N ALA A 193 -3.82 4.77 1.73
CA ALA A 193 -4.08 5.72 2.77
C ALA A 193 -4.36 7.12 2.21
N ALA A 194 -3.59 7.56 1.19
CA ALA A 194 -3.72 8.89 0.63
C ALA A 194 -5.08 9.07 -0.06
N ARG A 195 -5.50 8.06 -0.82
CA ARG A 195 -6.80 8.04 -1.50
C ARG A 195 -7.96 7.98 -0.51
N ALA A 196 -7.87 7.08 0.48
CA ALA A 196 -8.92 6.90 1.48
C ALA A 196 -9.10 8.16 2.34
N TRP A 197 -7.99 8.84 2.66
CA TRP A 197 -8.02 10.07 3.43
C TRP A 197 -8.77 11.20 2.70
N SER A 198 -8.50 11.43 1.41
CA SER A 198 -9.22 12.44 0.62
C SER A 198 -10.73 12.23 0.66
N LEU A 199 -11.19 10.99 0.54
CA LEU A 199 -12.63 10.65 0.64
C LEU A 199 -13.21 10.91 2.05
N LEU A 200 -12.44 10.64 3.10
CA LEU A 200 -12.86 10.87 4.48
C LEU A 200 -12.89 12.36 4.84
N ASP A 201 -11.98 13.16 4.29
CA ASP A 201 -11.87 14.61 4.55
C ASP A 201 -12.97 15.39 3.83
N ASP A 202 -13.21 15.10 2.55
CA ASP A 202 -14.28 15.72 1.74
C ASP A 202 -15.67 15.55 2.37
N THR A 203 -15.88 14.45 3.10
CA THR A 203 -17.17 14.18 3.76
C THR A 203 -17.33 14.94 5.08
N THR A 204 -16.26 15.50 5.66
CA THR A 204 -16.33 16.34 6.88
C THR A 204 -16.55 17.83 6.61
N MET A 205 -16.38 18.27 5.36
CA MET A 205 -16.56 19.67 4.94
C MET A 205 -17.90 19.96 4.22
N GLY A 206 -18.79 18.98 4.10
CA GLY A 206 -20.15 19.13 3.54
C GLY A 206 -21.24 19.05 4.60
#